data_AF-A0A9D6WXG8-F1
#
_entry.id   AF-A0A9D6WXG8-F1
#
_cell.length_a   1.000
_cell.length_b   1.000
_cell.length_c   1.000
_cell.angle_alpha   90.00
_cell.angle_beta   90.00
_cell.angle_gamma   90.00
#
_symmetry.space_group_name_H-M   'P 1'
#
loop_
_entity.id
_entity.type
_entity.pdbx_description
1 polymer ?
#
loop_
_entity_poly.entity_id
_entity_poly.type
_entity_poly.pdbx_seq_one_letter_code
_entity_poly.pdbx_strand_id
1 'polypeptide(L)'
;MNDAQTETKFQFEPTTVAEIVRGLDPIDWVDLRLAARLTPAQRVLAGMSAQAFAMAALRGTFRKRFPELSLAELNMRVLRYVTSVQMGEI
;
A
#
# COMPACT_ATOMS: atom_id res chain seq x y z
N MET A 1 12.15 -38.89 28.46
CA MET A 1 12.88 -38.82 27.18
C MET A 1 12.72 -37.39 26.71
N ASN A 2 13.73 -36.55 26.86
CA ASN A 2 13.69 -35.11 26.57
C ASN A 2 14.17 -34.89 25.13
N ASP A 3 13.26 -34.54 24.23
CA ASP A 3 13.61 -34.12 22.88
C ASP A 3 14.04 -32.65 22.92
N ALA A 4 15.35 -32.44 23.03
CA ALA A 4 15.95 -31.12 22.86
C ALA A 4 15.83 -30.74 21.39
N GLN A 5 14.89 -29.85 21.07
CA GLN A 5 14.79 -29.23 19.76
C GLN A 5 15.99 -28.32 19.55
N THR A 6 16.92 -28.77 18.71
CA THR A 6 18.08 -27.98 18.28
C THR A 6 17.59 -26.82 17.42
N GLU A 7 17.60 -25.60 17.95
CA GLU A 7 17.33 -24.39 17.17
C GLU A 7 18.44 -24.18 16.12
N THR A 8 18.14 -24.55 14.87
CA THR A 8 19.01 -24.21 13.74
C THR A 8 18.94 -22.70 13.52
N LYS A 9 19.99 -21.97 13.93
CA LYS A 9 20.14 -20.55 13.59
C LYS A 9 20.43 -20.42 12.11
N PHE A 10 19.46 -19.91 11.35
CA PHE A 10 19.66 -19.54 9.96
C PHE A 10 20.57 -18.30 9.91
N GLN A 11 21.78 -18.46 9.37
CA GLN A 11 22.71 -17.35 9.15
C GLN A 11 22.57 -16.88 7.70
N PHE A 12 22.30 -15.58 7.53
CA PHE A 12 22.29 -14.95 6.21
C PHE A 12 23.65 -14.33 5.93
N GLU A 13 24.17 -14.55 4.74
CA GLU A 13 25.38 -13.87 4.28
C GLU A 13 25.12 -12.36 4.19
N PRO A 14 26.02 -11.50 4.73
CA PRO A 14 25.82 -10.04 4.75
C PRO A 14 25.57 -9.43 3.37
N THR A 15 26.18 -10.01 2.33
CA THR A 15 26.01 -9.59 0.93
C THR A 15 24.58 -9.80 0.43
N THR A 16 23.97 -10.94 0.77
CA THR A 16 22.57 -11.25 0.45
C THR A 16 21.62 -10.27 1.13
N VAL A 17 21.88 -9.93 2.40
CA VAL A 17 21.07 -8.91 3.11
C VAL A 17 21.20 -7.55 2.44
N ALA A 18 22.40 -7.15 2.04
CA ALA A 18 22.65 -5.87 1.38
C ALA A 18 22.02 -5.78 -0.03
N GLU A 19 21.87 -6.90 -0.73
CA GLU A 19 21.15 -6.96 -2.01
C GLU A 19 19.64 -6.81 -1.82
N ILE A 20 19.06 -7.51 -0.83
CA ILE A 20 17.63 -7.40 -0.51
C ILE A 20 17.28 -5.96 -0.11
N VAL A 21 18.06 -5.36 0.79
CA VAL A 21 17.78 -4.01 1.31
C VAL A 21 17.91 -2.94 0.24
N ARG A 22 18.77 -3.12 -0.77
CA ARG A 22 18.97 -2.14 -1.85
C ARG A 22 17.74 -1.90 -2.72
N GLY A 23 16.82 -2.87 -2.80
CA GLY A 23 15.56 -2.73 -3.55
C GLY A 23 14.39 -2.23 -2.72
N LEU A 24 14.57 -2.01 -1.42
CA LEU A 24 13.50 -1.55 -0.54
C LEU A 24 13.50 -0.03 -0.44
N ASP A 25 12.31 0.54 -0.45
CA ASP A 25 12.15 1.95 -0.10
C ASP A 25 12.63 2.19 1.34
N PRO A 26 13.31 3.33 1.60
CA PRO A 26 13.74 3.67 2.94
C PRO A 26 12.55 3.74 3.88
N ILE A 27 12.70 3.13 5.07
CA ILE A 27 11.64 3.12 6.08
C ILE A 27 11.43 4.55 6.59
N ASP A 28 10.19 5.05 6.47
CA ASP A 28 9.78 6.25 7.20
C ASP A 28 9.56 5.90 8.68
N TRP A 29 10.57 6.20 9.49
CA TRP A 29 10.57 5.94 10.92
C TRP A 29 9.54 6.77 11.69
N VAL A 30 9.14 7.93 11.17
CA VAL A 30 8.12 8.78 11.80
C VAL A 30 6.77 8.12 11.61
N ASP A 31 6.44 7.73 10.39
CA ASP A 31 5.20 7.03 10.07
C ASP A 31 5.10 5.71 10.83
N LEU A 32 6.19 4.93 10.88
CA LEU A 32 6.21 3.68 11.65
C LEU A 32 5.91 3.91 13.14
N ARG A 33 6.50 4.96 13.74
CA ARG A 33 6.28 5.28 15.15
C ARG A 33 4.87 5.76 15.43
N LEU A 34 4.27 6.53 14.52
CA LEU A 34 2.88 6.98 14.62
C LEU A 34 1.92 5.79 14.48
N ALA A 35 2.14 4.95 13.47
CA ALA A 35 1.34 3.75 13.24
C ALA A 35 1.43 2.76 14.40
N ALA A 36 2.59 2.63 15.04
CA ALA A 36 2.78 1.76 16.20
C ALA A 36 1.93 2.14 17.42
N ARG A 37 1.53 3.41 17.55
CA ARG A 37 0.66 3.91 18.64
C ARG A 37 -0.82 3.61 18.44
N LEU A 38 -1.20 3.20 17.23
CA LEU A 38 -2.58 2.89 16.87
C LEU A 38 -2.88 1.41 17.12
N THR A 39 -4.11 1.08 17.50
CA THR A 39 -4.58 -0.31 17.47
C THR A 39 -4.70 -0.81 16.02
N PRO A 40 -4.71 -2.13 15.77
CA PRO A 40 -4.96 -2.66 14.42
C PRO A 40 -6.23 -2.09 13.76
N ALA A 41 -7.32 -1.98 14.52
CA ALA A 41 -8.57 -1.41 14.02
C ALA A 41 -8.43 0.08 13.62
N GLN A 42 -7.71 0.87 14.43
CA GLN A 42 -7.44 2.28 14.12
C GLN A 42 -6.57 2.45 12.88
N ARG A 43 -5.57 1.57 12.68
CA ARG A 43 -4.74 1.57 11.47
C ARG A 43 -5.57 1.32 10.21
N VAL A 44 -6.45 0.32 10.25
CA VAL A 44 -7.35 0.00 9.13
C VAL A 44 -8.28 1.19 8.85
N LEU A 45 -8.89 1.76 9.88
CA LEU A 45 -9.79 2.90 9.72
C LEU A 45 -9.06 4.12 9.12
N ALA A 46 -7.86 4.43 9.60
CA ALA A 46 -7.04 5.51 9.05
C ALA A 46 -6.72 5.28 7.56
N GLY A 47 -6.36 4.05 7.18
CA GLY A 47 -6.14 3.66 5.79
C GLY A 47 -7.39 3.83 4.92
N MET A 48 -8.56 3.39 5.40
CA MET A 48 -9.82 3.55 4.69
C MET A 48 -10.19 5.03 4.49
N SER A 49 -10.00 5.86 5.52
CA SER A 49 -10.23 7.30 5.43
C SER A 49 -9.29 7.98 4.42
N ALA A 50 -7.99 7.63 4.46
CA ALA A 50 -7.01 8.14 3.51
C ALA A 50 -7.35 7.74 2.06
N GLN A 51 -7.75 6.49 1.84
CA GLN A 51 -8.19 6.02 0.53
C GLN A 51 -9.43 6.79 0.04
N ALA A 52 -10.45 6.94 0.89
CA ALA A 52 -11.67 7.67 0.52
C ALA A 52 -11.37 9.11 0.13
N PHE A 53 -10.49 9.78 0.88
CA PHE A 53 -10.01 11.12 0.56
C PHE A 53 -9.29 11.18 -0.79
N ALA A 54 -8.31 10.28 -1.02
CA ALA A 54 -7.56 10.23 -2.28
C ALA A 54 -8.48 10.00 -3.50
N MET A 55 -9.43 9.08 -3.38
CA MET A 55 -10.43 8.80 -4.42
C MET A 55 -11.30 10.02 -4.72
N ALA A 56 -11.74 10.75 -3.67
CA ALA A 56 -12.54 11.97 -3.83
C ALA A 56 -11.73 13.10 -4.49
N ALA A 57 -10.47 13.28 -4.10
CA ALA A 57 -9.58 14.26 -4.69
C ALA A 57 -9.33 13.99 -6.18
N LEU A 58 -9.02 12.73 -6.54
CA LEU A 58 -8.84 12.31 -7.93
C LEU A 58 -10.11 12.53 -8.76
N ARG A 59 -11.27 12.17 -8.22
CA ARG A 59 -12.56 12.40 -8.88
C ARG A 59 -12.82 13.89 -9.11
N GLY A 60 -12.53 14.75 -8.12
CA GLY A 60 -12.63 16.19 -8.25
C GLY A 60 -11.73 16.75 -9.36
N THR A 61 -10.49 16.27 -9.43
CA THR A 61 -9.54 16.62 -10.50
C THR A 61 -10.04 16.18 -11.87
N PHE A 62 -10.54 14.94 -11.99
CA PHE A 62 -11.07 14.45 -13.26
C PHE A 62 -12.36 15.15 -13.68
N ARG A 63 -13.23 15.54 -12.74
CA ARG A 63 -14.42 16.32 -13.06
C ARG A 63 -14.08 17.68 -13.65
N LYS A 64 -13.00 18.33 -13.19
CA LYS A 64 -12.52 19.59 -13.79
C LYS A 64 -11.93 19.39 -15.18
N ARG A 65 -11.26 18.26 -15.40
CA ARG A 65 -10.57 17.94 -16.66
C ARG A 65 -11.51 17.38 -17.75
N PHE A 66 -12.55 16.66 -17.34
CA PHE A 66 -13.51 15.96 -18.20
C PHE A 66 -14.95 16.28 -17.73
N PRO A 67 -15.40 17.55 -17.87
CA PRO A 67 -16.70 17.99 -17.38
C PRO A 67 -17.89 17.30 -18.05
N GLU A 68 -17.69 16.75 -19.25
CA GLU A 68 -18.68 16.01 -20.04
C GLU A 68 -18.98 14.60 -19.49
N LEU A 69 -18.08 14.04 -18.68
CA LEU A 69 -18.23 12.67 -18.19
C LEU A 69 -19.21 12.58 -17.03
N SER A 70 -20.01 11.52 -17.06
CA SER A 70 -20.86 11.11 -15.95
C SER A 70 -20.04 10.69 -14.73
N LEU A 71 -20.70 10.61 -13.57
CA LEU A 71 -20.07 10.15 -12.34
C LEU A 71 -19.51 8.71 -12.46
N ALA A 72 -20.21 7.84 -13.19
CA ALA A 72 -19.79 6.46 -13.42
C ALA A 72 -18.49 6.42 -14.25
N GLU A 73 -18.41 7.19 -15.33
CA GLU A 73 -17.22 7.26 -16.17
C GLU A 73 -16.03 7.89 -15.43
N LEU A 74 -16.27 8.91 -14.61
CA LEU A 74 -15.24 9.48 -13.75
C LEU A 74 -14.73 8.45 -12.73
N ASN A 75 -15.60 7.65 -12.11
CA ASN A 75 -15.19 6.57 -11.21
C ASN A 75 -14.33 5.53 -11.93
N MET A 76 -14.68 5.17 -13.17
CA MET A 76 -13.87 4.25 -13.97
C MET A 76 -12.48 4.81 -14.30
N ARG A 77 -12.37 6.13 -14.54
CA ARG A 77 -11.07 6.78 -14.70
C ARG A 77 -10.26 6.80 -13.41
N VAL A 78 -10.89 7.06 -12.26
CA VAL A 78 -10.22 6.97 -10.95
C VAL A 78 -9.69 5.56 -10.74
N LEU A 79 -10.51 4.54 -10.96
CA LEU A 79 -10.09 3.14 -10.85
C LEU A 79 -8.89 2.84 -11.75
N ARG A 80 -8.97 3.17 -13.04
CA ARG A 80 -7.86 2.95 -14.00
C ARG A 80 -6.57 3.67 -13.58
N TYR A 81 -6.66 4.82 -12.92
CA TYR A 81 -5.48 5.57 -12.48
C TYR A 81 -4.79 4.92 -11.28
N VAL A 82 -5.54 4.35 -10.35
CA VAL A 82 -5.00 3.80 -9.10
C VAL A 82 -4.76 2.29 -9.13
N THR A 83 -5.26 1.59 -10.15
CA THR A 83 -5.02 0.17 -10.34
C THR A 83 -4.11 -0.07 -11.53
N SER A 84 -3.16 -1.00 -11.39
CA SER A 84 -2.34 -1.51 -12.50
C SER A 84 -3.08 -2.53 -13.36
N VAL A 85 -4.35 -2.81 -13.06
CA VAL A 85 -5.16 -3.80 -13.76
C VAL A 85 -5.47 -3.28 -15.16
N GLN A 86 -4.73 -3.78 -16.15
CA GLN A 86 -5.16 -3.74 -17.53
C GLN A 86 -6.43 -4.58 -17.61
N MET A 87 -7.58 -3.94 -17.81
CA MET A 87 -8.81 -4.64 -18.16
C MET A 87 -8.53 -5.29 -19.52
N GLY A 88 -8.27 -6.60 -19.53
CA GLY A 88 -8.12 -7.36 -20.76
C GLY A 88 -9.35 -7.12 -21.64
N GLU A 89 -9.12 -6.92 -22.94
CA GLU A 89 -10.21 -6.84 -23.91
C GLU A 89 -11.00 -8.16 -23.83
N ILE A 90 -12.30 -8.04 -23.56
CA ILE A 90 -13.28 -9.14 -23.61
C ILE A 90 -13.86 -9.16 -25.01
#